data_AF-A0A6C1S4E5-F1
#
_entry.id   AF-A0A6C1S4E5-F1
#
_cell.length_a   1.000
_cell.length_b   1.000
_cell.length_c   1.000
_cell.angle_alpha   90.00
_cell.angle_beta   90.00
_cell.angle_gamma   90.00
#
_symmetry.space_group_name_H-M   'P 1'
#
loop_
_entity.id
_entity.type
_entity.pdbx_description
1 polymer ?
#
loop_
_entity_poly.entity_id
_entity_poly.type
_entity_poly.pdbx_seq_one_letter_code
_entity_poly.pdbx_strand_id
1 'polypeptide(L)'
;MNNNSEWFLRPGVLRSTLYFQSDCGYSLMIMDNRHQEVIYLPLKSIEQLLPPGRFRRVHRSYLVNMEEVAAFRYYRTQLLAVIRDYRIPVSRRYGRDLLSSLDQL
;
A
#
# COMPACT_ATOMS: atom_id res chain seq x y z
N MET A 1 14.26 16.25 -20.15
CA MET A 1 13.18 15.33 -19.77
C MET A 1 12.73 15.76 -18.39
N ASN A 2 11.54 16.36 -18.27
CA ASN A 2 11.07 16.90 -16.99
C ASN A 2 10.93 15.76 -15.98
N ASN A 3 11.80 15.79 -14.98
CA ASN A 3 11.96 14.79 -13.92
C ASN A 3 10.82 14.94 -12.90
N ASN A 4 9.59 14.77 -13.36
CA ASN A 4 8.39 14.94 -12.55
C ASN A 4 8.04 13.63 -11.82
N SER A 5 9.04 12.95 -11.28
CA SER A 5 8.93 11.61 -10.68
C SER A 5 8.06 11.54 -9.42
N GLU A 6 7.62 12.68 -8.89
CA GLU A 6 6.91 12.81 -7.61
C GLU A 6 5.45 13.26 -7.75
N TRP A 7 4.90 13.33 -8.97
CA TRP A 7 3.49 13.72 -9.17
C TRP A 7 2.51 12.87 -8.36
N PHE A 8 2.87 11.61 -8.09
CA PHE A 8 2.07 10.67 -7.31
C PHE A 8 1.98 11.04 -5.82
N LEU A 9 2.87 11.91 -5.32
CA LEU A 9 2.84 12.43 -3.94
C LEU A 9 1.81 13.54 -3.74
N ARG A 10 1.15 14.01 -4.80
CA ARG A 10 0.11 15.05 -4.68
C ARG A 10 -1.02 14.54 -3.77
N PRO A 11 -1.53 15.36 -2.82
CA PRO A 11 -2.55 14.93 -1.87
C PRO A 11 -3.80 14.29 -2.52
N GLY A 12 -4.28 14.85 -3.64
CA GLY A 12 -5.42 14.28 -4.37
C GLY A 12 -5.15 12.91 -4.98
N VAL A 13 -3.91 12.65 -5.42
CA VAL A 13 -3.49 11.35 -5.94
C VAL A 13 -3.40 10.35 -4.79
N LEU A 14 -2.68 10.68 -3.72
CA LEU A 14 -2.54 9.83 -2.53
C LEU A 14 -3.87 9.49 -1.86
N ARG A 15 -4.86 10.37 -1.98
CA ARG A 15 -6.22 10.10 -1.51
C ARG A 15 -6.94 9.04 -2.35
N SER A 16 -6.72 9.05 -3.65
CA SER A 16 -7.34 8.12 -4.60
C SER A 16 -6.55 6.81 -4.72
N THR A 17 -5.34 6.73 -4.14
CA THR A 17 -4.50 5.53 -4.12
C THR A 17 -4.98 4.52 -3.07
N LEU A 18 -5.24 3.29 -3.52
CA LEU A 18 -5.60 2.16 -2.66
C LEU A 18 -4.37 1.45 -2.09
N TYR A 19 -3.43 1.09 -2.97
CA TYR A 19 -2.19 0.42 -2.58
C TYR A 19 -1.14 0.53 -3.70
N PHE A 20 0.11 0.27 -3.33
CA PHE A 20 1.20 0.04 -4.26
C PHE A 20 1.60 -1.44 -4.23
N GLN A 21 1.88 -1.98 -5.41
CA GLN A 21 2.36 -3.35 -5.59
C GLN A 21 3.73 -3.34 -6.25
N SER A 22 4.67 -4.14 -5.77
CA SER A 22 5.96 -4.31 -6.46
C SER A 22 5.80 -5.24 -7.65
N ASP A 23 6.40 -4.85 -8.78
CA ASP A 23 6.52 -5.68 -9.98
C ASP A 23 7.90 -5.48 -10.63
N CYS A 24 8.68 -6.56 -10.77
CA CYS A 24 9.97 -6.62 -11.47
C CYS A 24 10.85 -5.35 -11.48
N GLY A 25 11.12 -4.78 -10.30
CA GLY A 25 12.03 -3.62 -10.14
C GLY A 25 11.37 -2.24 -10.15
N TYR A 26 10.08 -2.18 -10.48
CA TYR A 26 9.23 -1.00 -10.36
C TYR A 26 8.04 -1.30 -9.43
N SER A 27 7.14 -0.33 -9.29
CA SER A 27 5.90 -0.49 -8.54
C SER A 27 4.70 -0.05 -9.36
N LEU A 28 3.57 -0.70 -9.16
CA LEU A 28 2.28 -0.30 -9.67
C LEU A 28 1.51 0.44 -8.58
N MET A 29 0.98 1.61 -8.89
CA MET A 29 0.04 2.34 -8.03
C MET A 29 -1.39 2.01 -8.48
N ILE A 30 -2.19 1.45 -7.58
CA ILE A 30 -3.58 1.08 -7.86
C ILE A 30 -4.51 2.12 -7.24
N MET A 31 -5.42 2.66 -8.04
CA MET A 31 -6.34 3.73 -7.64
C MET A 31 -7.81 3.27 -7.59
N ASP A 32 -8.63 4.03 -6.88
CA ASP A 32 -10.03 3.73 -6.59
C ASP A 32 -10.95 3.65 -7.82
N ASN A 33 -10.58 4.32 -8.90
CA ASN A 33 -11.24 4.30 -10.20
C ASN A 33 -10.79 3.14 -11.11
N ARG A 34 -10.13 2.12 -10.55
CA ARG A 34 -9.53 0.97 -11.26
C ARG A 34 -8.39 1.34 -12.21
N HIS A 35 -7.92 2.57 -12.17
CA HIS A 35 -6.74 2.98 -12.91
C HIS A 35 -5.48 2.49 -12.20
N GLN A 36 -4.47 2.17 -12.99
CA GLN A 36 -3.16 1.77 -12.50
C GLN A 36 -2.07 2.56 -13.19
N GLU A 37 -1.05 2.93 -12.44
CA GLU A 37 0.07 3.72 -12.94
C GLU A 37 1.40 3.09 -12.57
N VAL A 38 2.34 3.12 -13.52
CA VAL A 38 3.69 2.62 -13.30
C VAL A 38 4.51 3.68 -12.58
N ILE A 39 5.00 3.32 -11.40
CA ILE A 39 5.95 4.12 -10.63
C ILE A 39 7.32 3.45 -10.76
N TYR A 40 8.25 4.13 -11.43
CA TYR A 40 9.63 3.68 -11.63
C TYR A 40 10.50 3.80 -10.37
N LEU A 41 9.91 3.49 -9.22
CA LEU A 41 10.58 3.42 -7.93
C LEU A 41 10.25 2.08 -7.26
N PRO A 42 11.21 1.46 -6.56
CA PRO A 42 10.91 0.31 -5.72
C PRO A 42 10.04 0.75 -4.54
N LEU A 43 9.20 -0.16 -4.03
CA LEU A 43 8.32 0.14 -2.89
C LEU A 43 9.05 0.71 -1.67
N LYS A 44 10.32 0.35 -1.44
CA LYS A 44 11.13 0.90 -0.34
C LYS A 44 11.35 2.41 -0.49
N SER A 45 11.60 2.89 -1.71
CA SER A 45 11.76 4.32 -1.99
C SER A 45 10.43 5.04 -1.88
N ILE A 46 9.35 4.45 -2.41
CA ILE A 46 8.00 5.00 -2.28
C ILE A 46 7.61 5.15 -0.80
N GLU A 47 7.85 4.13 0.01
CA GLU A 47 7.58 4.14 1.45
C GLU A 47 8.31 5.26 2.21
N GLN A 48 9.51 5.66 1.77
CA GLN A 48 10.26 6.77 2.35
C GLN A 48 9.76 8.15 1.93
N LEU A 49 9.13 8.25 0.74
CA LEU A 49 8.61 9.50 0.20
C LEU A 49 7.19 9.81 0.68
N LEU A 50 6.44 8.78 1.09
CA LEU A 50 5.05 8.94 1.48
C LEU A 50 4.90 9.57 2.87
N PRO A 51 3.82 10.33 3.10
CA PRO A 51 3.50 10.83 4.43
C PRO A 51 3.40 9.69 5.45
N PRO A 52 4.03 9.82 6.62
CA PRO A 52 4.02 8.77 7.64
C PRO A 52 2.58 8.49 8.12
N GLY A 53 2.30 7.22 8.43
CA GLY A 53 1.03 6.78 9.02
C GLY A 53 -0.12 6.55 8.05
N ARG A 54 -0.13 7.18 6.87
CA ARG A 54 -1.18 6.96 5.86
C ARG A 54 -0.99 5.65 5.09
N PHE A 55 0.25 5.36 4.71
CA PHE A 55 0.61 4.15 4.00
C PHE A 55 1.42 3.22 4.88
N ARG A 56 1.14 1.92 4.81
CA ARG A 56 1.80 0.91 5.63
C ARG A 56 2.25 -0.29 4.81
N ARG A 57 3.48 -0.73 5.07
CA ARG A 57 4.02 -1.95 4.47
C ARG A 57 3.40 -3.16 5.15
N VAL A 58 2.68 -3.96 4.37
CA VAL A 58 2.01 -5.18 4.85
C VAL A 58 2.60 -6.45 4.25
N HIS A 59 3.35 -6.33 3.15
CA HIS A 59 4.05 -7.43 2.51
C HIS A 59 5.31 -6.92 1.81
N ARG A 60 6.25 -7.82 1.50
CA ARG A 60 7.42 -7.43 0.69
C ARG A 60 7.04 -6.87 -0.68
N SER A 61 5.84 -7.17 -1.16
CA SER A 61 5.33 -6.72 -2.46
C SER A 61 4.14 -5.77 -2.34
N TYR A 62 3.72 -5.36 -1.14
CA TYR A 62 2.53 -4.51 -0.97
C TYR A 62 2.70 -3.44 0.11
N LEU A 63 2.32 -2.22 -0.25
CA LEU A 63 2.19 -1.06 0.61
C LEU A 63 0.75 -0.55 0.50
N VAL A 64 -0.03 -0.57 1.57
CA VAL A 64 -1.48 -0.25 1.53
C VAL A 64 -1.76 1.12 2.12
N ASN A 65 -2.76 1.82 1.57
CA ASN A 65 -3.34 3.00 2.22
C ASN A 65 -4.23 2.53 3.37
N MET A 66 -3.88 2.87 4.59
CA MET A 66 -4.58 2.45 5.80
C MET A 66 -6.00 3.02 5.90
N GLU A 67 -6.26 4.18 5.30
CA GLU A 67 -7.60 4.80 5.27
C GLU A 67 -8.58 4.03 4.37
N GLU A 68 -8.07 3.28 3.38
CA GLU A 68 -8.89 2.48 2.45
C GLU A 68 -9.07 1.02 2.91
N VAL A 69 -8.43 0.61 4.02
CA VAL A 69 -8.58 -0.74 4.56
C VAL A 69 -9.91 -0.85 5.30
N ALA A 70 -10.84 -1.60 4.73
CA ALA A 70 -12.14 -1.87 5.34
C ALA A 70 -12.05 -2.87 6.50
N ALA A 71 -11.16 -3.86 6.38
CA ALA A 71 -10.99 -4.89 7.41
C ALA A 71 -9.69 -5.67 7.24
N PHE A 72 -9.22 -6.26 8.34
CA PHE A 72 -8.29 -7.37 8.32
C PHE A 72 -9.04 -8.68 8.57
N ARG A 73 -8.83 -9.68 7.70
CA ARG A 73 -9.52 -10.98 7.77
C ARG A 73 -8.55 -12.11 7.52
N TYR A 74 -8.66 -13.17 8.31
CA TYR A 74 -7.95 -14.41 8.04
C TYR A 74 -8.66 -15.20 6.95
N TYR A 75 -7.90 -15.67 5.97
CA TYR A 75 -8.29 -16.73 5.06
C TYR A 75 -7.35 -17.91 5.25
N ARG A 76 -7.89 -19.00 5.82
CA ARG A 76 -7.09 -20.11 6.36
C ARG A 76 -6.08 -19.58 7.39
N THR A 77 -4.78 -19.58 7.07
CA THR A 77 -3.70 -19.11 7.94
C THR A 77 -3.12 -17.76 7.51
N GLN A 78 -3.61 -17.20 6.39
CA GLN A 78 -3.10 -15.97 5.80
C GLN A 78 -3.96 -14.79 6.22
N LEU A 79 -3.37 -13.78 6.84
CA LEU A 79 -4.04 -12.52 7.10
C LEU A 79 -4.15 -11.71 5.81
N LEU A 80 -5.31 -11.15 5.54
CA LEU A 80 -5.60 -10.35 4.36
C LEU A 80 -6.08 -8.95 4.79
N ALA A 81 -5.53 -7.91 4.17
CA ALA A 81 -6.12 -6.59 4.18
C ALA A 81 -7.19 -6.53 3.08
N VAL A 82 -8.42 -6.18 3.44
CA VAL A 82 -9.55 -6.06 2.53
C VAL A 82 -9.70 -4.59 2.15
N ILE A 83 -9.52 -4.28 0.87
CA ILE A 83 -9.61 -2.94 0.30
C ILE A 83 -10.53 -3.03 -0.91
N ARG A 84 -11.79 -2.60 -0.76
CA ARG A 84 -12.82 -2.75 -1.82
C ARG A 84 -12.87 -4.21 -2.31
N ASP A 85 -12.67 -4.44 -3.60
CA ASP A 85 -12.66 -5.76 -4.24
C ASP A 85 -11.31 -6.50 -4.08
N TYR A 86 -10.29 -5.84 -3.53
CA TYR A 86 -8.93 -6.36 -3.41
C TYR A 86 -8.69 -7.05 -2.07
N ARG A 87 -7.99 -8.18 -2.12
CA ARG A 87 -7.52 -8.95 -0.95
C ARG A 87 -6.01 -8.99 -0.96
N ILE A 88 -5.39 -8.13 -0.17
CA ILE A 88 -3.94 -7.96 -0.14
C ILE A 88 -3.34 -8.85 0.95
N PRO A 89 -2.40 -9.76 0.63
CA PRO A 89 -1.79 -10.61 1.64
C PRO A 89 -0.92 -9.81 2.59
N VAL A 90 -1.10 -10.03 3.90
CA VAL A 90 -0.25 -9.47 4.95
C VAL A 90 0.76 -10.53 5.39
N SER A 91 2.05 -10.29 5.22
CA SER A 91 3.08 -11.24 5.64
C SER A 91 3.06 -11.41 7.16
N ARG A 92 3.45 -12.58 7.68
CA ARG A 92 3.51 -12.81 9.14
C ARG A 92 4.39 -11.79 9.87
N ARG A 93 5.49 -11.37 9.22
CA ARG A 93 6.42 -10.37 9.76
C ARG A 93 5.71 -9.04 9.95
N TYR A 94 5.09 -8.51 8.90
CA TYR A 94 4.41 -7.22 8.97
C TYR A 94 3.10 -7.30 9.76
N GLY A 95 2.41 -8.44 9.73
CA GLY A 95 1.16 -8.66 10.45
C GLY A 95 1.31 -8.58 11.97
N ARG A 96 2.44 -9.03 12.52
CA ARG A 96 2.71 -8.92 13.97
C ARG A 96 2.78 -7.45 14.40
N ASP A 97 3.58 -6.66 13.70
CA ASP A 97 3.76 -5.22 13.99
C ASP A 97 2.50 -4.41 13.69
N LEU A 98 1.76 -4.84 12.67
CA LEU A 98 0.50 -4.22 12.28
C LEU A 98 -0.58 -4.41 13.35
N LEU A 99 -0.82 -5.65 13.79
CA LEU A 99 -1.86 -5.95 14.76
C LEU A 99 -1.54 -5.34 16.13
N SER A 100 -0.29 -5.41 16.59
CA SER A 100 0.10 -4.78 17.86
C SER A 100 -0.15 -3.28 17.88
N SER A 101 0.02 -2.59 16.74
CA SER A 101 -0.26 -1.16 16.64
C SER A 101 -1.75 -0.81 16.54
N LEU A 102 -2.61 -1.77 16.15
CA LEU A 102 -4.05 -1.55 16.06
C LEU A 102 -4.74 -1.77 17.41
N ASP A 103 -4.23 -2.69 18.24
CA ASP A 103 -4.78 -2.97 19.57
C ASP A 103 -4.49 -1.86 20.61
N GLN A 104 -3.64 -0.88 20.26
CA GLN A 104 -3.26 0.25 21.13
C GLN A 104 -4.01 1.56 20.82
N LEU A 105 -5.00 1.53 19.92
CA LEU A 105 -5.91 2.63 19.60
C LEU A 105 -7.29 2.38 20.20
#